data_AF-A0A937LCQ3-F1
#
_entry.id   AF-A0A937LCQ3-F1
#
_cell.length_a   1.000
_cell.length_b   1.000
_cell.length_c   1.000
_cell.angle_alpha   90.00
_cell.angle_beta   90.00
_cell.angle_gamma   90.00
#
_symmetry.space_group_name_H-M   'P 1'
#
loop_
_entity.id
_entity.type
_entity.pdbx_description
1 polymer ?
#
loop_
_entity_poly.entity_id
_entity_poly.type
_entity_poly.pdbx_seq_one_letter_code
_entity_poly.pdbx_strand_id
1 'polypeptide(L)'
;MKPPKHSAVTKRRKKTPSGPPPLRDSASEAIRHFLETLDGEACSELYDMVIHQVEEPLFEAVLDYTQHNQSHAAAMLGLNRGTLRKKLRQHGLLAESEPSEPKRSARRRKAPSSRTAAAKPTKGKTTSKTTSKGKR
;
A
#
# COMPACT_ATOMS: atom_id res chain seq x y z
N MET A 1 20.09 61.81 -46.58
CA MET A 1 20.55 60.64 -45.79
C MET A 1 19.51 60.38 -44.69
N LYS A 2 18.98 59.17 -44.59
CA LYS A 2 17.93 58.78 -43.62
C LYS A 2 18.53 57.68 -42.74
N PRO A 3 18.52 57.80 -41.41
CA PRO A 3 19.15 56.79 -40.55
C PRO A 3 18.36 55.47 -40.57
N PRO A 4 19.04 54.31 -40.38
CA PRO A 4 18.40 53.02 -40.35
C PRO A 4 17.56 52.85 -39.08
N LYS A 5 16.33 52.36 -39.26
CA LYS A 5 15.45 51.92 -38.17
C LYS A 5 15.99 50.59 -37.63
N HIS A 6 16.79 50.61 -36.58
CA HIS A 6 16.98 49.41 -35.77
C HIS A 6 15.71 49.19 -34.97
N SER A 7 14.84 48.30 -35.47
CA SER A 7 13.75 47.72 -34.71
C SER A 7 14.35 46.99 -33.51
N ALA A 8 14.34 47.64 -32.35
CA ALA A 8 14.67 47.00 -31.09
C ALA A 8 13.67 45.86 -30.86
N VAL A 9 14.09 44.63 -31.11
CA VAL A 9 13.38 43.44 -30.65
C VAL A 9 13.48 43.46 -29.13
N THR A 10 12.48 44.07 -28.48
CA THR A 10 12.29 44.01 -27.04
C THR A 10 12.03 42.56 -26.68
N LYS A 11 13.10 41.85 -26.29
CA LYS A 11 13.04 40.54 -25.65
C LYS A 11 12.21 40.73 -24.38
N ARG A 12 10.92 40.38 -24.43
CA ARG A 12 10.00 40.44 -23.29
C ARG A 12 10.67 39.67 -22.15
N ARG A 13 11.19 40.41 -21.15
CA ARG A 13 11.63 39.81 -19.89
C ARG A 13 10.41 39.10 -19.32
N LYS A 14 10.42 37.76 -19.31
CA LYS A 14 9.40 37.00 -18.59
C LYS A 14 9.54 37.42 -17.13
N LYS A 15 8.50 38.07 -16.58
CA LYS A 15 8.42 38.34 -15.14
C LYS A 15 8.54 36.98 -14.45
N THR A 16 9.58 36.78 -13.67
CA THR A 16 9.68 35.63 -12.79
C THR A 16 8.61 35.79 -11.71
N PRO A 17 7.68 34.85 -11.54
CA PRO A 17 6.74 34.90 -10.43
C PRO A 17 7.52 34.85 -9.11
N SER A 18 7.12 35.66 -8.11
CA SER A 18 7.74 35.63 -6.79
C SER A 18 7.25 34.41 -6.01
N GLY A 19 7.94 33.30 -6.14
CA GLY A 19 7.64 32.05 -5.45
C GLY A 19 8.54 30.92 -5.94
N PRO A 20 8.60 29.80 -5.20
CA PRO A 20 9.25 28.61 -5.72
C PRO A 20 8.60 28.21 -7.06
N PRO A 21 9.39 27.69 -8.01
CA PRO A 21 8.83 27.20 -9.26
C PRO A 21 7.79 26.11 -8.99
N PRO A 22 6.82 25.91 -9.90
CA PRO A 22 5.88 24.80 -9.80
C PRO A 22 6.60 23.49 -9.53
N LEU A 23 5.99 22.60 -8.74
CA LEU A 23 6.59 21.31 -8.36
C LEU A 23 7.05 20.52 -9.59
N ARG A 24 6.26 20.55 -10.66
CA ARG A 24 6.58 19.90 -11.93
C ARG A 24 7.88 20.41 -12.54
N ASP A 25 8.07 21.73 -12.55
CA ASP A 25 9.24 22.36 -13.14
C ASP A 25 10.48 22.07 -12.30
N SER A 26 10.36 22.19 -10.97
CA SER A 26 11.41 21.84 -10.01
C SER A 26 11.85 20.37 -10.14
N ALA A 27 10.89 19.45 -10.22
CA ALA A 27 11.16 18.02 -10.40
C ALA A 27 11.81 17.74 -11.77
N SER A 28 11.34 18.39 -12.83
CA SER A 28 11.94 18.23 -14.16
C SER A 28 13.38 18.72 -14.21
N GLU A 29 13.70 19.81 -13.51
CA GLU A 29 15.06 20.34 -13.43
C GLU A 29 15.97 19.39 -12.64
N ALA A 30 15.52 18.92 -11.47
CA ALA A 30 16.27 17.98 -10.64
C ALA A 30 16.55 16.64 -11.35
N ILE A 31 15.54 16.07 -12.03
CA ILE A 31 15.71 14.80 -12.76
C ILE A 31 16.69 14.96 -13.93
N ARG A 32 16.62 16.06 -14.68
CA ARG A 32 17.56 16.32 -15.78
C ARG A 32 18.98 16.45 -15.28
N HIS A 33 19.18 17.24 -14.23
CA HIS A 33 20.48 17.40 -13.60
C HIS A 33 21.04 16.05 -13.11
N PHE A 34 20.21 15.22 -12.45
CA PHE A 34 20.61 13.88 -12.03
C PHE A 34 21.06 13.01 -13.21
N LEU A 35 20.29 12.98 -14.31
CA LEU A 35 20.62 12.21 -15.51
C LEU A 35 21.89 12.72 -16.21
N GLU A 36 22.12 14.03 -16.23
CA GLU A 36 23.35 14.63 -16.74
C GLU A 36 24.57 14.25 -15.89
N THR A 37 24.39 14.08 -14.58
CA THR A 37 25.46 13.69 -13.64
C THR A 37 25.84 12.21 -13.73
N LEU A 38 24.99 11.37 -14.35
CA LEU A 38 25.30 9.94 -14.50
C LEU A 38 26.47 9.67 -15.44
N ASP A 39 26.88 10.63 -16.29
CA ASP A 39 28.05 10.52 -17.18
C ASP A 39 28.12 9.21 -18.01
N GLY A 40 26.97 8.59 -18.31
CA GLY A 40 26.86 7.35 -19.08
C GLY A 40 26.84 6.05 -18.25
N GLU A 41 26.88 6.13 -16.92
CA GLU A 41 26.67 5.00 -16.02
C GLU A 41 25.23 4.46 -16.13
N ALA A 42 25.09 3.13 -16.05
CA ALA A 42 23.79 2.49 -16.08
C ALA A 42 23.09 2.64 -14.71
N CYS A 43 22.01 3.43 -14.66
CA CYS A 43 21.17 3.55 -13.47
C CYS A 43 19.97 2.59 -13.57
N SER A 44 19.93 1.57 -12.71
CA SER A 44 18.74 0.73 -12.50
C SER A 44 17.83 1.32 -11.42
N GLU A 45 16.52 1.02 -11.49
CA GLU A 45 15.55 1.35 -10.42
C GLU A 45 15.34 2.86 -10.16
N LEU A 46 15.67 3.73 -11.14
CA LEU A 46 15.48 5.18 -11.06
C LEU A 46 14.04 5.58 -10.69
N TYR A 47 13.04 4.86 -11.22
CA TYR A 47 11.64 5.12 -10.90
C TYR A 47 11.37 4.97 -9.41
N ASP A 48 11.75 3.85 -8.81
CA ASP A 48 11.51 3.58 -7.39
C ASP A 48 12.27 4.57 -6.52
N MET A 49 13.53 4.89 -6.85
CA MET A 49 14.31 5.91 -6.15
C MET A 49 13.60 7.28 -6.16
N VAL A 50 13.13 7.74 -7.33
CA VAL A 50 12.46 9.04 -7.45
C VAL A 50 11.13 9.04 -6.71
N ILE A 51 10.33 7.98 -6.85
CA ILE A 51 9.06 7.86 -6.12
C ILE A 51 9.32 7.85 -4.62
N HIS A 52 10.36 7.16 -4.14
CA HIS A 52 10.71 7.15 -2.73
C HIS A 52 11.02 8.56 -2.20
N GLN A 53 11.87 9.31 -2.90
CA GLN A 53 12.25 10.66 -2.50
C GLN A 53 11.09 11.68 -2.56
N VAL A 54 10.06 11.42 -3.36
CA VAL A 54 8.88 12.31 -3.45
C VAL A 54 7.82 11.92 -2.43
N GLU A 55 7.60 10.64 -2.19
CA GLU A 55 6.56 10.15 -1.29
C GLU A 55 6.87 10.42 0.18
N GLU A 56 8.12 10.26 0.60
CA GLU A 56 8.55 10.50 1.99
C GLU A 56 8.18 11.92 2.49
N PRO A 57 8.61 13.02 1.84
CA PRO A 57 8.26 14.37 2.29
C PRO A 57 6.77 14.69 2.11
N LEU A 58 6.09 14.06 1.14
CA LEU A 58 4.64 14.19 0.99
C LEU A 58 3.91 13.62 2.22
N PHE A 59 4.32 12.42 2.67
CA PHE A 59 3.69 11.78 3.82
C PHE A 59 4.00 12.48 5.13
N GLU A 60 5.25 12.91 5.33
CA GLU A 60 5.65 13.68 6.52
C GLU A 60 4.83 14.97 6.63
N ALA A 61 4.78 15.78 5.56
CA ALA A 61 4.03 17.03 5.55
C ALA A 61 2.52 16.84 5.83
N VAL A 62 1.92 15.79 5.28
CA VAL A 62 0.49 15.51 5.51
C VAL A 62 0.26 14.94 6.92
N LEU A 63 1.16 14.12 7.45
CA LEU A 63 1.05 13.66 8.82
C LEU A 63 1.16 14.83 9.80
N ASP A 64 2.08 15.75 9.58
CA ASP A 64 2.21 16.95 10.39
C ASP A 64 0.96 17.82 10.31
N TYR A 65 0.48 18.10 9.10
CA TYR A 65 -0.74 18.88 8.87
C TYR A 65 -1.98 18.25 9.53
N THR A 66 -2.05 16.92 9.57
CA THR A 66 -3.16 16.19 10.19
C THR A 66 -2.92 15.80 11.65
N GLN A 67 -1.87 16.34 12.29
CA GLN A 67 -1.48 16.02 13.68
C GLN A 67 -1.37 14.51 13.92
N HIS A 68 -0.76 13.81 12.97
CA HIS A 68 -0.54 12.36 12.96
C HIS A 68 -1.84 11.52 12.94
N ASN A 69 -2.99 12.12 12.58
CA ASN A 69 -4.24 11.39 12.37
C ASN A 69 -4.24 10.65 11.03
N GLN A 70 -3.79 9.41 11.04
CA GLN A 70 -3.67 8.57 9.84
C GLN A 70 -4.97 8.41 9.04
N SER A 71 -6.14 8.41 9.69
CA SER A 71 -7.41 8.28 8.97
C SER A 71 -7.72 9.54 8.17
N HIS A 72 -7.44 10.71 8.76
CA HIS A 72 -7.58 11.99 8.08
C HIS A 72 -6.53 12.15 6.98
N ALA A 73 -5.27 11.82 7.25
CA ALA A 73 -4.19 11.81 6.26
C ALA A 73 -4.54 10.92 5.05
N ALA A 74 -5.04 9.71 5.30
CA ALA A 74 -5.44 8.78 4.23
C ALA A 74 -6.57 9.36 3.36
N ALA A 75 -7.58 9.97 3.99
CA ALA A 75 -8.66 10.63 3.26
C ALA A 75 -8.16 11.81 2.41
N MET A 76 -7.24 12.62 2.96
CA MET A 76 -6.64 13.76 2.27
C MET A 76 -5.78 13.34 1.07
N LEU A 77 -5.01 12.26 1.23
CA LEU A 77 -4.17 11.69 0.18
C LEU A 77 -4.98 10.86 -0.84
N GLY A 78 -6.27 10.60 -0.59
CA GLY A 78 -7.09 9.73 -1.42
C GLY A 78 -6.67 8.26 -1.38
N LEU A 79 -6.02 7.82 -0.29
CA LEU A 79 -5.52 6.47 -0.12
C LEU A 79 -6.41 5.68 0.83
N ASN A 80 -6.50 4.37 0.61
CA ASN A 80 -6.99 3.48 1.65
C ASN A 80 -6.02 3.53 2.86
N ARG A 81 -6.54 3.62 4.08
CA ARG A 81 -5.76 3.61 5.33
C ARG A 81 -4.77 2.43 5.40
N GLY A 82 -5.17 1.25 4.90
CA GLY A 82 -4.28 0.08 4.85
C GLY A 82 -3.07 0.31 3.94
N THR A 83 -3.27 0.98 2.81
CA THR A 83 -2.21 1.37 1.87
C THR A 83 -1.31 2.43 2.47
N LEU A 84 -1.87 3.49 3.06
CA LEU A 84 -1.10 4.53 3.74
C LEU A 84 -0.18 3.91 4.81
N ARG A 85 -0.72 3.04 5.67
CA ARG A 85 0.09 2.37 6.71
C ARG A 85 1.25 1.56 6.14
N LYS A 86 1.06 0.86 5.02
CA LYS A 86 2.14 0.11 4.36
C LYS A 86 3.22 1.06 3.87
N LYS A 87 2.83 2.15 3.19
CA LYS A 87 3.76 3.15 2.67
C LYS A 87 4.53 3.86 3.79
N LEU A 88 3.85 4.26 4.86
CA LEU A 88 4.51 4.87 6.02
C LEU A 88 5.55 3.96 6.66
N ARG A 89 5.35 2.64 6.69
CA ARG A 89 6.38 1.69 7.15
C ARG A 89 7.55 1.59 6.18
N GLN A 90 7.27 1.55 4.87
CA GLN A 90 8.31 1.51 3.83
C GLN A 90 9.26 2.72 3.92
N HIS A 91 8.73 3.87 4.32
CA HIS A 91 9.49 5.11 4.51
C HIS A 91 9.97 5.33 5.96
N GLY A 92 9.84 4.35 6.86
CA GLY A 92 10.31 4.49 8.25
C GLY A 92 9.52 5.48 9.13
N LEU A 93 8.42 6.04 8.63
CA LEU A 93 7.56 7.01 9.33
C LEU A 93 6.61 6.37 10.36
N LEU A 94 6.61 5.05 10.46
CA LEU A 94 5.95 4.31 11.53
C LEU A 94 6.90 3.29 12.10
N ALA A 95 7.11 3.36 13.42
CA ALA A 95 7.83 2.32 14.15
C ALA A 95 7.23 0.95 13.82
N GLU A 96 8.08 0.03 13.37
CA GLU A 96 7.73 -1.37 13.39
C GLU A 96 7.54 -1.76 14.86
N SER A 97 6.31 -2.01 15.26
CA SER A 97 6.12 -2.87 16.42
C SER A 97 6.78 -4.18 16.03
N GLU A 98 7.95 -4.47 16.60
CA GLU A 98 8.71 -5.72 16.53
C GLU A 98 7.81 -6.90 16.12
N PRO A 99 8.20 -7.71 15.12
CA PRO A 99 7.35 -8.77 14.60
C PRO A 99 7.00 -9.73 15.73
N SER A 100 5.83 -9.52 16.35
CA SER A 100 5.25 -10.48 17.28
C SER A 100 5.04 -11.74 16.48
N GLU A 101 5.74 -12.81 16.89
CA GLU A 101 5.71 -14.12 16.27
C GLU A 101 4.30 -14.48 15.77
N PRO A 102 4.18 -15.16 14.62
CA PRO A 102 2.89 -15.64 14.16
C PRO A 102 2.30 -16.54 15.24
N LYS A 103 1.33 -16.00 16.01
CA LYS A 103 0.45 -16.80 16.88
C LYS A 103 -0.37 -17.67 15.94
N ARG A 104 0.21 -18.80 15.51
CA ARG A 104 -0.53 -19.95 15.01
C ARG A 104 -1.55 -20.25 16.08
N SER A 105 -2.78 -19.83 15.81
CA SER A 105 -3.94 -20.14 16.63
C SER A 105 -3.90 -21.64 16.89
N ALA A 106 -3.58 -22.02 18.14
CA ALA A 106 -3.77 -23.36 18.61
C ALA A 106 -5.27 -23.64 18.45
N ARG A 107 -5.61 -24.27 17.34
CA ARG A 107 -6.94 -24.80 17.04
C ARG A 107 -7.21 -25.83 18.13
N ARG A 108 -7.85 -25.36 19.20
CA ARG A 108 -8.29 -26.15 20.34
C ARG A 108 -9.21 -27.23 19.79
N ARG A 109 -8.69 -28.46 19.65
CA ARG A 109 -9.50 -29.64 19.36
C ARG A 109 -10.44 -29.81 20.54
N LYS A 110 -11.75 -29.59 20.33
CA LYS A 110 -12.78 -29.89 21.32
C LYS A 110 -12.83 -31.41 21.48
N ALA A 111 -12.43 -31.91 22.64
CA ALA A 111 -12.58 -33.32 23.00
C ALA A 111 -14.07 -33.68 23.14
N PRO A 112 -14.52 -34.88 22.71
CA PRO A 112 -15.87 -35.34 22.99
C PRO A 112 -16.00 -35.72 24.48
N SER A 113 -16.88 -35.03 25.20
CA SER A 113 -17.23 -35.34 26.59
C SER A 113 -18.11 -36.57 26.65
N SER A 114 -17.66 -37.58 27.40
CA SER A 114 -18.46 -38.70 27.88
C SER A 114 -19.63 -38.21 28.74
N ARG A 115 -20.84 -38.71 28.48
CA ARG A 115 -21.93 -38.75 29.46
C ARG A 115 -22.54 -40.14 29.54
N THR A 116 -22.76 -40.51 30.79
CA THR A 116 -22.96 -41.84 31.36
C THR A 116 -24.45 -42.24 31.39
N ALA A 117 -24.66 -43.57 31.42
CA ALA A 117 -25.70 -44.33 32.16
C ALA A 117 -27.10 -44.63 31.54
N ALA A 118 -27.29 -45.94 31.34
CA ALA A 118 -28.37 -46.81 31.88
C ALA A 118 -29.80 -46.80 31.30
N ALA A 119 -30.22 -47.93 30.69
CA ALA A 119 -31.40 -48.73 31.09
C ALA A 119 -31.57 -49.99 30.18
N LYS A 120 -31.67 -51.19 30.80
CA LYS A 120 -32.31 -52.42 30.26
C LYS A 120 -33.86 -52.24 30.33
N PRO A 121 -34.76 -53.05 29.70
CA PRO A 121 -34.60 -54.48 29.40
C PRO A 121 -35.33 -55.07 28.14
N THR A 122 -35.10 -56.39 27.94
CA THR A 122 -36.00 -57.46 27.44
C THR A 122 -36.31 -57.74 25.95
N LYS A 123 -36.13 -59.05 25.68
CA LYS A 123 -36.86 -60.00 24.81
C LYS A 123 -36.61 -59.98 23.30
N GLY A 124 -35.81 -60.97 22.90
CA GLY A 124 -35.81 -61.52 21.54
C GLY A 124 -37.09 -62.30 21.23
N LYS A 125 -37.50 -62.24 19.96
CA LYS A 125 -38.38 -63.21 19.32
C LYS A 125 -38.06 -63.26 17.81
N THR A 126 -37.37 -64.34 17.45
CA THR A 126 -37.51 -65.20 16.26
C THR A 126 -37.97 -64.63 14.90
N THR A 127 -37.09 -64.83 13.91
CA THR A 127 -37.31 -65.46 12.59
C THR A 127 -38.27 -64.86 11.56
N SER A 128 -37.72 -64.54 10.39
CA SER A 128 -38.31 -64.69 9.04
C SER A 128 -37.11 -64.69 8.07
N LYS A 129 -36.70 -65.77 7.38
CA LYS A 129 -37.32 -66.45 6.21
C LYS A 129 -38.17 -65.44 5.41
N THR A 130 -37.95 -65.16 4.13
CA THR A 130 -37.79 -66.09 3.01
C THR A 130 -37.60 -65.25 1.72
N THR A 131 -36.78 -65.74 0.80
CA THR A 131 -37.11 -65.90 -0.64
C THR A 131 -37.29 -64.67 -1.56
N SER A 132 -36.23 -64.45 -2.35
CA SER A 132 -36.17 -64.48 -3.82
C SER A 132 -36.98 -63.51 -4.71
N LYS A 133 -36.25 -63.07 -5.76
CA LYS A 133 -36.56 -63.22 -7.21
C LYS A 133 -37.12 -62.01 -7.94
N GLY A 134 -36.55 -61.81 -9.14
CA GLY A 134 -37.13 -61.03 -10.25
C GLY A 134 -36.21 -59.87 -10.63
N LYS A 135 -35.24 -60.00 -11.54
CA LYS A 135 -35.37 -60.30 -12.99
C LYS A 135 -36.17 -59.21 -13.70
N ARG A 136 -35.48 -58.21 -14.25
CA ARG A 136 -35.31 -57.97 -15.69
C ARG A 136 -34.50 -56.71 -15.93
#